data_AF-A0A357Y022-F1
#
_entry.id   AF-A0A357Y022-F1
#
_cell.length_a   1.000
_cell.length_b   1.000
_cell.length_c   1.000
_cell.angle_alpha   90.00
_cell.angle_beta   90.00
_cell.angle_gamma   90.00
#
_symmetry.space_group_name_H-M   'P 1'
#
loop_
_entity.id
_entity.type
_entity.pdbx_description
1 polymer ?
#
loop_
_entity_poly.entity_id
_entity_poly.type
_entity_poly.pdbx_seq_one_letter_code
_entity_poly.pdbx_strand_id
1 'polypeptide(L)'
;MMNLAVSIRPGFVFLSVVFVATLVYAPIRGQESKPDDRAAAPIPATNFSAAEWKERIEKQFEVYLPISGRYKPQNGDRETAEELLRLCVAYLGQDLSDKDRLWGLRRQAVVLETLTVWKPTQYYGMLKDAATSLESYRERFKDVDKTLQPIRGTLLRTRYTWLGSTDLRESSRVDIDELVGDLHSFVQDYPGTKANEAVTVLINIVKRFPQAKRDDTLLRIARPLSRLYLESRVVEDRIFGMQLLGLINRIELVGNEMTLAGYEQDETPFDPASLKGKVVLVDFWETACLPCMQQMPRLIELHEKYRDRGVEFVGVACDPNPATTVKFLKEKNIFDGKVPGWPHIVDNMAAVKKEPTVHGLYGVYTFPTMFLIGKDGRVISTATNILTLENEIEAALAVKIDPRRKPPIRPETIPSPPKAN
;
A
#
# COMPACT_ATOMS: atom_id res chain seq x y z
N MET A 1 -14.25 37.76 27.84
CA MET A 1 -13.69 37.20 26.59
C MET A 1 -12.22 36.87 26.84
N MET A 2 -11.92 35.63 27.22
CA MET A 2 -10.56 35.13 27.43
C MET A 2 -10.36 33.94 26.49
N ASN A 3 -9.43 34.10 25.55
CA ASN A 3 -9.01 33.04 24.63
C ASN A 3 -8.16 32.02 25.40
N LEU A 4 -8.65 30.79 25.51
CA LEU A 4 -7.86 29.65 25.96
C LEU A 4 -6.99 29.16 24.80
N ALA A 5 -5.68 29.23 25.00
CA ALA A 5 -4.70 28.54 24.17
C ALA A 5 -4.81 27.02 24.42
N VAL A 6 -5.11 26.25 23.37
CA VAL A 6 -4.99 24.79 23.40
C VAL A 6 -3.62 24.43 22.83
N SER A 7 -2.75 23.94 23.72
CA SER A 7 -1.48 23.31 23.38
C SER A 7 -1.73 21.97 22.69
N ILE A 8 -1.37 21.86 21.41
CA ILE A 8 -1.43 20.61 20.65
C ILE A 8 -0.02 20.01 20.66
N ARG A 9 0.11 18.83 21.28
CA ARG A 9 1.36 18.02 21.27
C ARG A 9 1.65 17.46 19.86
N PRO A 10 2.93 17.35 19.46
CA PRO A 10 3.33 16.78 18.18
C PRO A 10 3.24 15.24 18.24
N GLY A 11 2.14 14.67 17.75
CA GLY A 11 1.99 13.21 17.72
C GLY A 11 0.71 12.67 17.10
N PHE A 12 -0.21 13.53 16.63
CA PHE A 12 -1.55 13.09 16.21
C PHE A 12 -2.04 13.87 14.99
N VAL A 13 -1.30 13.81 13.87
CA VAL A 13 -1.80 14.28 12.55
C VAL A 13 -1.18 13.39 11.46
N PHE A 14 -1.73 12.20 11.22
CA PHE A 14 -1.25 11.29 10.16
C PHE A 14 -2.34 10.66 9.29
N LEU A 15 -3.56 11.23 9.27
CA LEU A 15 -4.66 10.69 8.45
C LEU A 15 -5.09 11.53 7.23
N SER A 16 -4.45 12.65 6.94
CA SER A 16 -4.89 13.56 5.86
C SER A 16 -4.03 13.54 4.57
N VAL A 17 -3.08 12.61 4.43
CA VAL A 17 -2.26 12.48 3.20
C VAL A 17 -2.93 11.61 2.12
N VAL A 18 -4.01 10.89 2.47
CA VAL A 18 -4.66 9.89 1.60
C VAL A 18 -5.46 10.50 0.44
N PHE A 19 -5.83 11.78 0.46
CA PHE A 19 -6.75 12.34 -0.54
C PHE A 19 -6.07 13.01 -1.76
N VAL A 20 -4.80 13.41 -1.65
CA VAL A 20 -4.14 14.19 -2.73
C VAL A 20 -3.56 13.27 -3.81
N ALA A 21 -3.07 12.08 -3.46
CA ALA A 21 -2.46 11.16 -4.43
C ALA A 21 -3.47 10.57 -5.43
N THR A 22 -4.74 10.40 -5.04
CA THR A 22 -5.77 9.79 -5.89
C THR A 22 -6.39 10.79 -6.89
N LEU A 23 -6.35 12.09 -6.60
CA LEU A 23 -6.92 13.13 -7.47
C LEU A 23 -5.96 13.66 -8.55
N VAL A 24 -4.67 13.28 -8.51
CA VAL A 24 -3.68 13.69 -9.53
C VAL A 24 -3.54 12.68 -10.67
N TYR A 25 -4.01 11.44 -10.48
CA TYR A 25 -3.83 10.36 -11.46
C TYR A 25 -5.16 9.93 -12.09
N ALA A 26 -5.76 10.84 -12.87
CA ALA A 26 -6.61 10.41 -13.97
C ALA A 26 -5.73 9.70 -15.02
N PRO A 27 -6.20 8.64 -15.70
CA PRO A 27 -5.44 8.04 -16.78
C PRO A 27 -5.25 9.09 -17.88
N ILE A 28 -4.02 9.57 -18.06
CA ILE A 28 -3.66 10.39 -19.22
C ILE A 28 -3.78 9.47 -20.43
N ARG A 29 -4.95 9.49 -21.07
CA ARG A 29 -5.13 8.87 -22.39
C ARG A 29 -4.21 9.61 -23.36
N GLY A 30 -3.50 8.82 -24.15
CA GLY A 30 -2.41 9.22 -25.03
C GLY A 30 -2.64 10.54 -25.75
N GLN A 31 -1.77 11.50 -25.45
CA GLN A 31 -1.10 12.22 -26.52
C GLN A 31 0.37 11.79 -26.46
N GLU A 32 0.76 10.90 -27.37
CA GLU A 32 2.14 10.85 -27.82
C GLU A 32 2.45 12.22 -28.44
N SER A 33 2.89 13.17 -27.62
CA SER A 33 3.70 14.24 -28.17
C SER A 33 5.04 13.62 -28.53
N LYS A 34 5.42 13.73 -29.81
CA LYS A 34 6.79 13.48 -30.26
C LYS A 34 7.78 14.14 -29.28
N PRO A 35 8.95 13.55 -29.01
CA PRO A 35 9.97 14.21 -28.22
C PRO A 35 10.20 15.58 -28.85
N ASP A 36 9.86 16.65 -28.12
CA ASP A 36 10.19 18.01 -28.55
C ASP A 36 11.71 18.12 -28.35
N ASP A 37 12.46 17.83 -29.42
CA ASP A 37 13.92 18.00 -29.55
C ASP A 37 14.34 19.48 -29.46
N ARG A 38 13.55 20.32 -28.79
CA ARG A 38 14.00 21.61 -28.29
C ARG A 38 14.86 21.36 -27.07
N ALA A 39 16.06 20.85 -27.32
CA ALA A 39 17.23 21.31 -26.59
C ALA A 39 17.27 22.84 -26.74
N ALA A 40 16.59 23.55 -25.84
CA ALA A 40 16.76 24.99 -25.70
C ALA A 40 18.26 25.24 -25.56
N ALA A 41 18.76 26.24 -26.28
CA ALA A 41 20.19 26.50 -26.47
C ALA A 41 20.97 26.31 -25.16
N PRO A 42 22.14 25.64 -25.18
CA PRO A 42 22.96 25.48 -23.99
C PRO A 42 23.17 26.86 -23.36
N ILE A 43 22.94 26.96 -22.05
CA ILE A 43 23.35 28.13 -21.29
C ILE A 43 24.83 28.31 -21.62
N PRO A 44 25.24 29.45 -22.22
CA PRO A 44 26.61 29.61 -22.69
C PRO A 44 27.57 29.28 -21.56
N ALA A 45 28.72 28.67 -21.90
CA ALA A 45 29.82 28.48 -20.98
C ALA A 45 30.34 29.85 -20.53
N THR A 46 29.64 30.43 -19.57
CA THR A 46 29.97 31.69 -18.93
C THR A 46 31.07 31.42 -17.91
N ASN A 47 32.09 32.28 -17.85
CA ASN A 47 33.20 32.23 -16.89
C ASN A 47 32.76 32.54 -15.44
N PHE A 48 31.67 31.94 -14.96
CA PHE A 48 31.26 32.07 -13.56
C PHE A 48 32.11 31.16 -12.69
N SER A 49 32.58 31.70 -11.58
CA SER A 49 33.11 30.94 -10.47
C SER A 49 32.04 30.02 -9.87
N ALA A 50 32.46 28.97 -9.15
CA ALA A 50 31.54 28.09 -8.44
C ALA A 50 30.62 28.84 -7.46
N ALA A 51 31.09 29.95 -6.88
CA ALA A 51 30.29 30.79 -5.98
C ALA A 51 29.16 31.53 -6.71
N GLU A 52 29.45 32.11 -7.88
CA GLU A 52 28.47 32.81 -8.71
C GLU A 52 27.40 31.85 -9.27
N TRP A 53 27.81 30.63 -9.65
CA TRP A 53 26.86 29.58 -10.01
C TRP A 53 25.92 29.22 -8.85
N LYS A 54 26.47 29.03 -7.65
CA LYS A 54 25.69 28.73 -6.45
C LYS A 54 24.67 29.82 -6.14
N GLU A 55 25.09 31.08 -6.17
CA GLU A 55 24.20 32.22 -5.90
C GLU A 55 23.02 32.25 -6.88
N ARG A 56 23.29 32.05 -8.18
CA ARG A 56 22.25 32.01 -9.22
C ARG A 56 21.25 30.86 -9.00
N ILE A 57 21.77 29.67 -8.69
CA ILE A 57 20.95 28.50 -8.40
C ILE A 57 20.11 28.73 -7.15
N GLU A 58 20.69 29.21 -6.05
CA GLU A 58 19.95 29.47 -4.79
C GLU A 58 18.84 30.52 -4.99
N LYS A 59 19.11 31.60 -5.72
CA LYS A 59 18.10 32.62 -6.03
C LYS A 59 16.90 32.05 -6.79
N GLN A 60 17.13 31.10 -7.71
CA GLN A 60 16.06 30.40 -8.41
C GLN A 60 15.38 29.35 -7.52
N PHE A 61 16.13 28.73 -6.59
CA PHE A 61 15.56 27.84 -5.59
C PHE A 61 14.65 28.56 -4.58
N GLU A 62 14.88 29.83 -4.26
CA GLU A 62 14.03 30.61 -3.35
C GLU A 62 12.61 30.82 -3.89
N VAL A 63 12.49 30.98 -5.22
CA VAL A 63 11.19 31.12 -5.90
C VAL A 63 10.59 29.78 -6.29
N TYR A 64 11.39 28.72 -6.31
CA TYR A 64 10.97 27.37 -6.58
C TYR A 64 10.45 26.68 -5.31
N LEU A 65 9.19 26.27 -5.33
CA LEU A 65 8.61 25.47 -4.27
C LEU A 65 8.70 23.99 -4.65
N PRO A 66 9.67 23.22 -4.12
CA PRO A 66 9.71 21.78 -4.36
C PRO A 66 8.41 21.15 -3.86
N ILE A 67 7.97 20.10 -4.55
CA ILE A 67 6.81 19.31 -4.13
C ILE A 67 7.18 18.61 -2.80
N SER A 68 6.94 19.29 -1.68
CA SER A 68 6.62 18.57 -0.45
C SER A 68 5.23 17.96 -0.66
N GLY A 69 5.03 16.70 -0.29
CA GLY A 69 3.89 15.86 -0.67
C GLY A 69 2.45 16.34 -0.35
N ARG A 70 2.25 17.64 -0.11
CA ARG A 70 0.96 18.33 0.03
C ARG A 70 0.71 19.41 -1.05
N TYR A 71 1.67 19.67 -1.93
CA TYR A 71 1.56 20.72 -2.96
C TYR A 71 0.92 20.19 -4.24
N LYS A 72 -0.07 20.92 -4.79
CA LYS A 72 -0.60 20.69 -6.15
C LYS A 72 0.16 21.60 -7.11
N PRO A 73 0.99 21.06 -8.01
CA PRO A 73 1.81 21.90 -8.88
C PRO A 73 1.00 22.57 -9.98
N GLN A 74 1.33 23.82 -10.30
CA GLN A 74 0.80 24.59 -11.43
C GLN A 74 1.74 24.48 -12.64
N ASN A 75 1.25 24.82 -13.85
CA ASN A 75 2.06 24.74 -15.08
C ASN A 75 3.32 25.61 -15.06
N GLY A 76 3.28 26.78 -14.41
CA GLY A 76 4.45 27.67 -14.24
C GLY A 76 5.57 27.06 -13.37
N ASP A 77 5.23 26.14 -12.47
CA ASP A 77 6.21 25.46 -11.61
C ASP A 77 7.06 24.47 -12.42
N ARG A 78 6.49 23.91 -13.50
CA ARG A 78 7.20 22.98 -14.37
C ARG A 78 8.26 23.68 -15.21
N GLU A 79 7.94 24.80 -15.84
CA GLU A 79 8.91 25.57 -16.63
C GLU A 79 10.07 26.06 -15.75
N THR A 80 9.75 26.51 -14.54
CA THR A 80 10.74 26.91 -13.52
C THR A 80 11.66 25.75 -13.14
N ALA A 81 11.10 24.55 -12.94
CA ALA A 81 11.88 23.35 -12.64
C ALA A 81 12.78 22.92 -13.81
N GLU A 82 12.30 22.99 -15.06
CA GLU A 82 13.09 22.64 -16.24
C GLU A 82 14.29 23.61 -16.41
N GLU A 83 14.09 24.90 -16.14
CA GLU A 83 15.17 25.90 -16.17
C GLU A 83 16.18 25.70 -15.01
N LEU A 84 15.68 25.42 -13.81
CA LEU A 84 16.53 25.13 -12.65
C LEU A 84 17.39 23.87 -12.87
N LEU A 85 16.84 22.86 -13.55
CA LEU A 85 17.59 21.67 -13.95
C LEU A 85 18.75 22.03 -14.90
N ARG A 86 18.53 22.91 -15.88
CA ARG A 86 19.58 23.36 -16.81
C ARG A 86 20.73 24.04 -16.07
N LEU A 87 20.42 24.92 -15.10
CA LEU A 87 21.43 25.57 -14.26
C LEU A 87 22.24 24.54 -13.46
N CYS A 88 21.58 23.54 -12.87
CA CYS A 88 22.26 22.48 -12.12
C CYS A 88 23.19 21.64 -13.02
N VAL A 89 22.73 21.27 -14.22
CA VAL A 89 23.55 20.52 -15.20
C VAL A 89 24.77 21.34 -15.62
N ALA A 90 24.59 22.62 -15.93
CA ALA A 90 25.68 23.52 -16.32
C ALA A 90 26.73 23.68 -15.20
N TYR A 91 26.29 23.80 -13.95
CA TYR A 91 27.17 23.84 -12.78
C TYR A 91 27.94 22.53 -12.58
N LEU A 92 27.28 21.37 -12.72
CA LEU A 92 27.93 20.06 -12.55
C LEU A 92 28.94 19.72 -13.66
N GLY A 93 28.83 20.39 -14.82
CA GLY A 93 29.79 20.33 -15.91
C GLY A 93 31.08 21.13 -15.66
N GLN A 94 31.16 21.92 -14.58
CA GLN A 94 32.37 22.65 -14.21
C GLN A 94 33.39 21.72 -13.51
N ASP A 95 34.64 22.19 -13.44
CA ASP A 95 35.65 21.61 -12.55
C ASP A 95 35.36 22.02 -11.10
N LEU A 96 35.00 21.05 -10.26
CA LEU A 96 34.43 21.28 -8.93
C LEU A 96 35.15 20.43 -7.88
N SER A 97 35.30 21.01 -6.69
CA SER A 97 35.67 20.23 -5.50
C SER A 97 34.59 19.18 -5.17
N ASP A 98 34.94 18.12 -4.45
CA ASP A 98 33.98 17.11 -3.99
C ASP A 98 32.80 17.72 -3.22
N LYS A 99 33.06 18.72 -2.37
CA LYS A 99 32.04 19.42 -1.60
C LYS A 99 31.08 20.19 -2.51
N ASP A 100 31.61 20.82 -3.54
CA ASP A 100 30.85 21.64 -4.50
C ASP A 100 30.04 20.77 -5.46
N ARG A 101 30.62 19.66 -5.91
CA ARG A 101 29.92 18.65 -6.71
C ARG A 101 28.81 17.99 -5.93
N LEU A 102 29.04 17.62 -4.67
CA LEU A 102 28.00 17.08 -3.79
C LEU A 102 26.86 18.08 -3.59
N TRP A 103 27.17 19.35 -3.34
CA TRP A 103 26.13 20.40 -3.26
C TRP A 103 25.31 20.49 -4.55
N GLY A 104 25.96 20.44 -5.72
CA GLY A 104 25.29 20.49 -7.03
C GLY A 104 24.39 19.29 -7.27
N LEU A 105 24.88 18.07 -6.98
CA LEU A 105 24.12 16.84 -7.12
C LEU A 105 22.88 16.85 -6.23
N ARG A 106 22.99 17.36 -4.99
CA ARG A 106 21.85 17.51 -4.08
C ARG A 106 20.78 18.44 -4.67
N ARG A 107 21.18 19.57 -5.25
CA ARG A 107 20.25 20.51 -5.90
C ARG A 107 19.61 19.90 -7.13
N GLN A 108 20.41 19.32 -8.02
CA GLN A 108 19.93 18.66 -9.23
C GLN A 108 18.88 17.60 -8.92
N ALA A 109 19.14 16.77 -7.91
CA ALA A 109 18.26 15.66 -7.59
C ALA A 109 16.90 16.11 -7.00
N VAL A 110 16.85 17.20 -6.23
CA VAL A 110 15.58 17.79 -5.75
C VAL A 110 14.72 18.27 -6.92
N VAL A 111 15.34 18.83 -7.96
CA VAL A 111 14.61 19.27 -9.17
C VAL A 111 14.11 18.07 -9.96
N LEU A 112 14.97 17.06 -10.15
CA LEU A 112 14.63 15.84 -10.89
C LEU A 112 13.52 15.03 -10.22
N GLU A 113 13.48 14.99 -8.88
CA GLU A 113 12.39 14.38 -8.12
C GLU A 113 11.03 15.01 -8.47
N THR A 114 11.00 16.33 -8.66
CA THR A 114 9.77 17.03 -9.04
C THR A 114 9.44 16.82 -10.52
N LEU A 115 10.42 16.92 -11.41
CA LEU A 115 10.24 16.74 -12.84
C LEU A 115 9.76 15.34 -13.23
N THR A 116 10.23 14.31 -12.51
CA THR A 116 9.82 12.91 -12.71
C THR A 116 8.35 12.66 -12.36
N VAL A 117 7.72 13.50 -11.53
CA VAL A 117 6.27 13.43 -11.29
C VAL A 117 5.47 13.80 -12.54
N TRP A 118 5.93 14.80 -13.30
CA TRP A 118 5.24 15.24 -14.52
C TRP A 118 5.63 14.43 -15.76
N LYS A 119 6.92 14.09 -15.88
CA LYS A 119 7.49 13.44 -17.08
C LYS A 119 8.49 12.35 -16.69
N PRO A 120 8.01 11.22 -16.15
CA PRO A 120 8.85 10.15 -15.64
C PRO A 120 9.80 9.61 -16.73
N THR A 121 9.29 9.29 -17.92
CA THR A 121 10.10 8.74 -19.02
C THR A 121 11.24 9.65 -19.46
N GLN A 122 11.06 10.97 -19.38
CA GLN A 122 12.07 11.94 -19.82
C GLN A 122 13.20 12.10 -18.78
N TYR A 123 12.88 12.10 -17.49
CA TYR A 123 13.83 12.52 -16.44
C TYR A 123 14.32 11.37 -15.55
N TYR A 124 13.76 10.17 -15.67
CA TYR A 124 14.12 9.03 -14.82
C TYR A 124 15.61 8.65 -14.88
N GLY A 125 16.20 8.61 -16.08
CA GLY A 125 17.62 8.30 -16.26
C GLY A 125 18.53 9.28 -15.52
N MET A 126 18.27 10.59 -15.70
CA MET A 126 19.03 11.63 -15.01
C MET A 126 18.88 11.55 -13.48
N LEU A 127 17.68 11.24 -12.97
CA LEU A 127 17.46 11.06 -11.54
C LEU A 127 18.26 9.86 -11.01
N LYS A 128 18.29 8.76 -11.78
CA LYS A 128 19.07 7.56 -11.45
C LYS A 128 20.57 7.87 -11.38
N ASP A 129 21.10 8.56 -12.39
CA ASP A 129 22.51 8.95 -12.44
C ASP A 129 22.90 9.88 -11.29
N ALA A 130 22.04 10.84 -10.94
CA ALA A 130 22.24 11.72 -9.79
C ALA A 130 22.26 10.94 -8.47
N ALA A 131 21.36 9.97 -8.29
CA ALA A 131 21.31 9.12 -7.11
C ALA A 131 22.56 8.23 -6.98
N THR A 132 22.98 7.56 -8.07
CA THR A 132 24.21 6.76 -8.10
C THR A 132 25.43 7.62 -7.80
N SER A 133 25.49 8.84 -8.33
CA SER A 133 26.56 9.78 -8.04
C SER A 133 26.60 10.15 -6.56
N LEU A 134 25.45 10.47 -5.95
CA LEU A 134 25.34 10.78 -4.51
C LEU A 134 25.77 9.60 -3.63
N GLU A 135 25.43 8.36 -3.97
CA GLU A 135 25.82 7.16 -3.23
C GLU A 135 27.35 7.04 -3.10
N SER A 136 28.11 7.41 -4.14
CA SER A 136 29.58 7.42 -4.10
C SER A 136 30.19 8.38 -3.06
N TYR A 137 29.37 9.27 -2.49
CA TYR A 137 29.76 10.21 -1.44
C TYR A 137 29.30 9.79 -0.03
N ARG A 138 28.55 8.68 0.12
CA ARG A 138 27.93 8.26 1.38
C ARG A 138 28.94 8.10 2.52
N GLU A 139 30.05 7.38 2.30
CA GLU A 139 31.11 7.18 3.30
C GLU A 139 31.90 8.46 3.63
N ARG A 140 31.90 9.44 2.71
CA ARG A 140 32.68 10.68 2.85
C ARG A 140 31.93 11.77 3.61
N PHE A 141 30.59 11.71 3.66
CA PHE A 141 29.77 12.83 4.16
C PHE A 141 28.51 12.36 4.92
N LYS A 142 28.42 12.73 6.20
CA LYS A 142 27.36 12.30 7.13
C LYS A 142 25.93 12.65 6.71
N ASP A 143 25.71 13.76 6.00
CA ASP A 143 24.36 14.24 5.66
C ASP A 143 23.85 13.73 4.30
N VAL A 144 24.62 12.91 3.57
CA VAL A 144 24.22 12.43 2.24
C VAL A 144 22.90 11.67 2.29
N ASP A 145 22.70 10.84 3.30
CA ASP A 145 21.48 10.04 3.47
C ASP A 145 20.20 10.87 3.56
N LYS A 146 20.27 12.09 4.11
CA LYS A 146 19.10 12.99 4.19
C LYS A 146 18.60 13.42 2.81
N THR A 147 19.50 13.54 1.84
CA THR A 147 19.15 13.88 0.46
C THR A 147 18.91 12.62 -0.37
N LEU A 148 19.73 11.59 -0.19
CA LEU A 148 19.68 10.35 -0.97
C LEU A 148 18.39 9.55 -0.73
N GLN A 149 17.89 9.49 0.52
CA GLN A 149 16.69 8.74 0.85
C GLN A 149 15.44 9.18 0.05
N PRO A 150 15.04 10.46 0.01
CA PRO A 150 13.85 10.86 -0.75
C PRO A 150 14.00 10.63 -2.27
N ILE A 151 15.22 10.82 -2.81
CA ILE A 151 15.52 10.55 -4.22
C ILE A 151 15.34 9.07 -4.56
N ARG A 152 15.90 8.18 -3.75
CA ARG A 152 15.75 6.74 -3.93
C ARG A 152 14.29 6.31 -3.77
N GLY A 153 13.53 6.92 -2.86
CA GLY A 153 12.08 6.72 -2.74
C GLY A 153 11.32 7.14 -4.00
N THR A 154 11.67 8.28 -4.60
CA THR A 154 11.10 8.75 -5.86
C THR A 154 11.49 7.86 -7.05
N LEU A 155 12.72 7.34 -7.11
CA LEU A 155 13.12 6.35 -8.11
C LEU A 155 12.30 5.07 -8.03
N LEU A 156 12.08 4.55 -6.81
CA LEU A 156 11.23 3.38 -6.57
C LEU A 156 9.79 3.62 -7.05
N ARG A 157 9.20 4.74 -6.64
CA ARG A 157 7.83 5.12 -7.05
C ARG A 157 7.72 5.32 -8.55
N THR A 158 8.72 5.94 -9.18
CA THR A 158 8.72 6.19 -10.63
C THR A 158 8.87 4.90 -11.42
N ARG A 159 9.79 4.01 -11.00
CA ARG A 159 9.97 2.69 -11.60
C ARG A 159 8.69 1.86 -11.49
N TYR A 160 8.03 1.91 -10.34
CA TYR A 160 6.70 1.33 -10.18
C TYR A 160 5.68 1.92 -11.16
N THR A 161 5.52 3.25 -11.18
CA THR A 161 4.54 3.91 -12.06
C THR A 161 4.78 3.54 -13.51
N TRP A 162 6.05 3.46 -13.93
CA TRP A 162 6.45 3.02 -15.26
C TRP A 162 6.06 1.57 -15.54
N LEU A 163 6.37 0.64 -14.63
CA LEU A 163 5.95 -0.77 -14.70
C LEU A 163 4.42 -0.94 -14.69
N GLY A 164 3.70 -0.07 -13.98
CA GLY A 164 2.23 -0.09 -13.94
C GLY A 164 1.57 0.63 -15.12
N SER A 165 2.33 1.41 -15.89
CA SER A 165 1.89 2.08 -17.13
C SER A 165 2.10 1.22 -18.38
N THR A 166 2.98 0.23 -18.28
CA THR A 166 3.08 -0.90 -19.22
C THR A 166 2.12 -1.99 -18.73
N ASP A 167 1.65 -2.87 -19.62
CA ASP A 167 0.97 -4.07 -19.12
C ASP A 167 2.01 -4.86 -18.31
N LEU A 168 1.74 -5.13 -17.03
CA LEU A 168 2.67 -5.89 -16.17
C LEU A 168 3.01 -7.26 -16.75
N ARG A 169 2.15 -7.79 -17.64
CA ARG A 169 2.38 -9.03 -18.39
C ARG A 169 3.41 -8.88 -19.51
N GLU A 170 3.63 -7.66 -19.99
CA GLU A 170 4.62 -7.28 -21.00
C GLU A 170 5.94 -6.82 -20.38
N SER A 171 5.94 -6.47 -19.09
CA SER A 171 7.16 -6.21 -18.33
C SER A 171 8.06 -7.45 -18.29
N SER A 172 9.35 -7.28 -18.53
CA SER A 172 10.27 -8.42 -18.52
C SER A 172 10.53 -8.89 -17.09
N ARG A 173 10.83 -10.19 -16.93
CA ARG A 173 11.29 -10.77 -15.65
C ARG A 173 12.44 -9.98 -15.02
N VAL A 174 13.31 -9.41 -15.85
CA VAL A 174 14.47 -8.61 -15.43
C VAL A 174 14.02 -7.32 -14.76
N ASP A 175 13.05 -6.61 -15.33
CA ASP A 175 12.58 -5.33 -14.77
C ASP A 175 11.94 -5.51 -13.38
N ILE A 176 11.26 -6.64 -13.18
CA ILE A 176 10.66 -7.03 -11.90
C ILE A 176 11.75 -7.37 -10.87
N ASP A 177 12.72 -8.21 -11.25
CA ASP A 177 13.79 -8.64 -10.35
C ASP A 177 14.66 -7.45 -9.92
N GLU A 178 14.93 -6.48 -10.82
CA GLU A 178 15.60 -5.24 -10.45
C GLU A 178 14.78 -4.38 -9.48
N LEU A 179 13.46 -4.22 -9.71
CA LEU A 179 12.61 -3.48 -8.78
C LEU A 179 12.64 -4.13 -7.37
N VAL A 180 12.57 -5.46 -7.30
CA VAL A 180 12.67 -6.20 -6.02
C VAL A 180 14.01 -5.92 -5.35
N GLY A 181 15.11 -5.94 -6.11
CA GLY A 181 16.44 -5.61 -5.61
C GLY A 181 16.53 -4.19 -5.07
N ASP A 182 15.99 -3.20 -5.79
CA ASP A 182 15.96 -1.80 -5.37
C ASP A 182 15.16 -1.62 -4.08
N LEU A 183 13.99 -2.27 -3.99
CA LEU A 183 13.13 -2.25 -2.80
C LEU A 183 13.83 -2.88 -1.59
N HIS A 184 14.49 -4.02 -1.78
CA HIS A 184 15.23 -4.71 -0.73
C HIS A 184 16.37 -3.84 -0.18
N SER A 185 17.20 -3.28 -1.07
CA SER A 185 18.31 -2.40 -0.67
C SER A 185 17.79 -1.15 0.05
N PHE A 186 16.71 -0.54 -0.45
CA PHE A 186 16.16 0.67 0.17
C PHE A 186 15.66 0.44 1.60
N VAL A 187 14.99 -0.68 1.86
CA VAL A 187 14.51 -1.04 3.20
C VAL A 187 15.67 -1.32 4.16
N GLN A 188 16.74 -1.96 3.67
CA GLN A 188 17.95 -2.19 4.46
C GLN A 188 18.65 -0.88 4.83
N ASP A 189 18.74 0.05 3.90
CA ASP A 189 19.39 1.34 4.11
C ASP A 189 18.56 2.30 4.97
N TYR A 190 17.22 2.22 4.88
CA TYR A 190 16.30 3.16 5.52
C TYR A 190 15.14 2.44 6.27
N PRO A 191 15.43 1.70 7.35
CA PRO A 191 14.40 1.00 8.11
C PRO A 191 13.38 1.96 8.75
N GLY A 192 12.17 1.47 9.00
CA GLY A 192 11.08 2.22 9.64
C GLY A 192 10.19 3.00 8.67
N THR A 193 9.59 4.08 9.18
CA THR A 193 8.63 4.94 8.45
C THR A 193 9.15 5.57 7.15
N LYS A 194 10.43 5.37 6.84
CA LYS A 194 11.09 5.75 5.60
C LYS A 194 10.86 4.77 4.45
N ALA A 195 10.29 3.60 4.71
CA ALA A 195 10.02 2.54 3.74
C ALA A 195 8.55 2.45 3.28
N ASN A 196 7.68 3.39 3.69
CA ASN A 196 6.25 3.41 3.39
C ASN A 196 5.93 3.46 1.88
N GLU A 197 6.83 4.03 1.10
CA GLU A 197 6.67 4.24 -0.34
C GLU A 197 6.67 2.91 -1.08
N ALA A 198 7.62 2.02 -0.74
CA ALA A 198 7.72 0.66 -1.26
C ALA A 198 6.46 -0.18 -1.01
N VAL A 199 5.86 -0.05 0.18
CA VAL A 199 4.67 -0.83 0.54
C VAL A 199 3.42 -0.28 -0.13
N THR A 200 3.31 1.05 -0.18
CA THR A 200 2.19 1.74 -0.85
C THR A 200 2.12 1.33 -2.32
N VAL A 201 3.28 1.26 -2.98
CA VAL A 201 3.42 0.76 -4.35
C VAL A 201 2.81 -0.64 -4.51
N LEU A 202 3.19 -1.59 -3.65
CA LEU A 202 2.73 -2.98 -3.74
C LEU A 202 1.24 -3.15 -3.47
N ILE A 203 0.74 -2.47 -2.44
CA ILE A 203 -0.69 -2.46 -2.12
C ILE A 203 -1.49 -1.91 -3.30
N ASN A 204 -1.00 -0.84 -3.94
CA ASN A 204 -1.66 -0.25 -5.09
C ASN A 204 -1.61 -1.15 -6.33
N ILE A 205 -0.51 -1.88 -6.57
CA ILE A 205 -0.44 -2.89 -7.64
C ILE A 205 -1.55 -3.92 -7.47
N VAL A 206 -1.64 -4.57 -6.31
CA VAL A 206 -2.62 -5.65 -6.14
C VAL A 206 -4.06 -5.12 -6.19
N LYS A 207 -4.32 -3.91 -5.69
CA LYS A 207 -5.63 -3.26 -5.82
C LYS A 207 -6.01 -2.97 -7.28
N ARG A 208 -5.05 -2.64 -8.14
CA ARG A 208 -5.27 -2.26 -9.55
C ARG A 208 -5.57 -3.46 -10.45
N PHE A 209 -5.12 -4.67 -10.08
CA PHE A 209 -5.24 -5.85 -10.93
C PHE A 209 -6.01 -7.01 -10.25
N PRO A 210 -7.36 -6.98 -10.25
CA PRO A 210 -8.17 -8.07 -9.71
C PRO A 210 -7.93 -9.43 -10.39
N GLN A 211 -7.47 -9.41 -11.64
CA GLN A 211 -7.11 -10.59 -12.45
C GLN A 211 -5.68 -11.10 -12.15
N ALA A 212 -4.83 -10.30 -11.51
CA ALA A 212 -3.48 -10.70 -11.12
C ALA A 212 -3.46 -11.55 -9.84
N LYS A 213 -4.64 -11.98 -9.36
CA LYS A 213 -4.81 -13.00 -8.29
C LYS A 213 -4.16 -14.36 -8.61
N ARG A 214 -3.52 -14.52 -9.78
CA ARG A 214 -2.68 -15.67 -10.14
C ARG A 214 -1.41 -15.25 -10.87
N ASP A 215 -0.99 -14.00 -10.73
CA ASP A 215 0.23 -13.51 -11.36
C ASP A 215 1.42 -13.84 -10.46
N ASP A 216 2.21 -14.83 -10.89
CA ASP A 216 3.45 -15.24 -10.23
C ASP A 216 4.39 -14.05 -10.03
N THR A 217 4.34 -13.05 -10.91
CA THR A 217 5.10 -11.80 -10.79
C THR A 217 4.82 -11.07 -9.49
N LEU A 218 3.54 -10.88 -9.14
CA LEU A 218 3.17 -10.15 -7.93
C LEU A 218 3.60 -10.90 -6.67
N LEU A 219 3.47 -12.22 -6.69
CA LEU A 219 3.91 -13.07 -5.59
C LEU A 219 5.44 -13.08 -5.44
N ARG A 220 6.18 -13.04 -6.57
CA ARG A 220 7.65 -12.92 -6.58
C ARG A 220 8.14 -11.61 -5.98
N ILE A 221 7.38 -10.52 -6.11
CA ILE A 221 7.71 -9.23 -5.47
C ILE A 221 7.24 -9.20 -4.02
N ALA A 222 5.99 -9.62 -3.76
CA ALA A 222 5.36 -9.45 -2.46
C ALA A 222 5.96 -10.35 -1.38
N ARG A 223 6.30 -11.63 -1.68
CA ARG A 223 6.79 -12.58 -0.66
C ARG A 223 8.12 -12.14 -0.02
N PRO A 224 9.19 -11.82 -0.80
CA PRO A 224 10.45 -11.38 -0.21
C PRO A 224 10.28 -10.10 0.63
N LEU A 225 9.44 -9.17 0.17
CA LEU A 225 9.20 -7.91 0.87
C LEU A 225 8.36 -8.10 2.13
N SER A 226 7.31 -8.91 2.10
CA SER A 226 6.55 -9.26 3.30
C SER A 226 7.48 -9.81 4.38
N ARG A 227 8.35 -10.76 4.03
CA ARG A 227 9.33 -11.34 4.95
C ARG A 227 10.30 -10.30 5.52
N LEU A 228 10.89 -9.47 4.65
CA LEU A 228 11.83 -8.42 5.06
C LEU A 228 11.20 -7.44 6.08
N TYR A 229 9.95 -7.03 5.85
CA TYR A 229 9.24 -6.11 6.74
C TYR A 229 8.77 -6.78 8.03
N LEU A 230 8.37 -8.06 7.99
CA LEU A 230 8.00 -8.83 9.19
C LEU A 230 9.21 -9.06 10.12
N GLU A 231 10.41 -9.20 9.57
CA GLU A 231 11.66 -9.37 10.32
C GLU A 231 12.21 -8.04 10.88
N SER A 232 11.66 -6.89 10.50
CA SER A 232 12.11 -5.58 10.97
C SER A 232 11.92 -5.39 12.47
N ARG A 233 12.87 -4.67 13.09
CA ARG A 233 12.78 -4.24 14.50
C ARG A 233 11.83 -3.06 14.69
N VAL A 234 11.46 -2.35 13.62
CA VAL A 234 10.53 -1.23 13.67
C VAL A 234 9.10 -1.75 13.59
N VAL A 235 8.24 -1.32 14.51
CA VAL A 235 6.87 -1.84 14.64
C VAL A 235 6.03 -1.48 13.42
N GLU A 236 6.21 -0.28 12.87
CA GLU A 236 5.50 0.22 11.69
C GLU A 236 5.83 -0.63 10.45
N ASP A 237 7.08 -1.06 10.30
CA ASP A 237 7.48 -1.94 9.20
C ASP A 237 6.76 -3.28 9.29
N ARG A 238 6.67 -3.87 10.49
CA ARG A 238 5.96 -5.13 10.65
C ARG A 238 4.49 -5.02 10.28
N ILE A 239 3.84 -3.88 10.52
CA ILE A 239 2.46 -3.64 10.05
C ILE A 239 2.37 -3.79 8.54
N PHE A 240 3.28 -3.16 7.81
CA PHE A 240 3.35 -3.30 6.36
C PHE A 240 3.66 -4.73 5.92
N GLY A 241 4.57 -5.42 6.62
CA GLY A 241 4.86 -6.83 6.39
C GLY A 241 3.62 -7.72 6.53
N MET A 242 2.79 -7.45 7.54
CA MET A 242 1.51 -8.13 7.75
C MET A 242 0.47 -7.77 6.67
N GLN A 243 0.40 -6.51 6.25
CA GLN A 243 -0.47 -6.10 5.13
C GLN A 243 -0.11 -6.85 3.85
N LEU A 244 1.19 -6.98 3.54
CA LEU A 244 1.69 -7.72 2.39
C LEU A 244 1.43 -9.23 2.53
N LEU A 245 1.62 -9.80 3.72
CA LEU A 245 1.32 -11.21 3.98
C LEU A 245 -0.17 -11.49 3.75
N GLY A 246 -1.03 -10.64 4.30
CA GLY A 246 -2.47 -10.76 4.10
C GLY A 246 -2.89 -10.66 2.64
N LEU A 247 -2.19 -9.83 1.86
CA LEU A 247 -2.40 -9.68 0.43
C LEU A 247 -1.99 -10.93 -0.35
N ILE A 248 -0.82 -11.49 -0.04
CA ILE A 248 -0.33 -12.77 -0.59
C ILE A 248 -1.35 -13.87 -0.29
N ASN A 249 -1.74 -14.00 0.98
CA ASN A 249 -2.73 -14.98 1.41
C ASN A 249 -4.05 -14.81 0.64
N ARG A 250 -4.54 -13.58 0.48
CA ARG A 250 -5.80 -13.31 -0.24
C ARG A 250 -5.72 -13.62 -1.74
N ILE A 251 -4.56 -13.44 -2.37
CA ILE A 251 -4.30 -13.82 -3.77
C ILE A 251 -4.43 -15.34 -3.92
N GLU A 252 -3.81 -16.09 -3.01
CA GLU A 252 -3.75 -17.56 -3.06
C GLU A 252 -4.99 -18.25 -2.48
N LEU A 253 -5.86 -17.50 -1.79
CA LEU A 253 -6.93 -18.08 -0.98
C LEU A 253 -7.98 -18.82 -1.81
N VAL A 254 -8.27 -18.37 -3.05
CA VAL A 254 -9.32 -18.98 -3.88
C VAL A 254 -8.96 -20.42 -4.25
N GLY A 255 -9.79 -21.36 -3.82
CA GLY A 255 -9.56 -22.80 -3.95
C GLY A 255 -8.83 -23.44 -2.77
N ASN A 256 -8.46 -22.67 -1.75
CA ASN A 256 -7.73 -23.10 -0.56
C ASN A 256 -8.54 -22.87 0.73
N GLU A 257 -8.04 -23.38 1.87
CA GLU A 257 -8.72 -23.30 3.17
C GLU A 257 -8.44 -21.95 3.82
N MET A 258 -9.47 -21.35 4.42
CA MET A 258 -9.33 -20.18 5.25
C MET A 258 -9.30 -20.59 6.72
N THR A 259 -8.26 -20.19 7.44
CA THR A 259 -8.20 -20.29 8.90
C THR A 259 -9.01 -19.15 9.53
N LEU A 260 -10.01 -19.50 10.33
CA LEU A 260 -10.74 -18.59 11.21
C LEU A 260 -10.44 -18.99 12.65
N ALA A 261 -9.86 -18.08 13.42
CA ALA A 261 -9.51 -18.27 14.82
C ALA A 261 -9.65 -16.94 15.55
N GLY A 262 -10.05 -17.00 16.82
CA GLY A 262 -10.27 -15.82 17.64
C GLY A 262 -11.30 -16.10 18.72
N TYR A 263 -11.84 -15.04 19.28
CA TYR A 263 -12.82 -15.08 20.35
C TYR A 263 -14.10 -14.37 19.94
N GLU A 264 -15.24 -14.88 20.38
CA GLU A 264 -16.54 -14.24 20.19
C GLU A 264 -16.79 -13.11 21.20
N GLN A 265 -17.93 -12.42 21.09
CA GLN A 265 -18.31 -11.28 21.94
C GLN A 265 -18.41 -11.57 23.45
N ASP A 266 -18.46 -12.84 23.83
CA ASP A 266 -18.52 -13.33 25.21
C ASP A 266 -17.19 -13.97 25.66
N GLU A 267 -16.11 -13.73 24.91
CA GLU A 267 -14.77 -14.29 25.14
C GLU A 267 -14.69 -15.81 25.00
N THR A 268 -15.70 -16.45 24.39
CA THR A 268 -15.61 -17.86 24.03
C THR A 268 -14.72 -18.04 22.80
N PRO A 269 -13.83 -19.06 22.77
CA PRO A 269 -13.07 -19.37 21.57
C PRO A 269 -14.00 -19.78 20.42
N PHE A 270 -13.80 -19.16 19.26
CA PHE A 270 -14.55 -19.52 18.06
C PHE A 270 -14.20 -20.95 17.60
N ASP A 271 -15.21 -21.79 17.36
CA ASP A 271 -15.02 -23.16 16.87
C ASP A 271 -15.18 -23.26 15.33
N PRO A 272 -14.08 -23.31 14.56
CA PRO A 272 -14.15 -23.47 13.11
C PRO A 272 -14.64 -24.86 12.68
N ALA A 273 -14.64 -25.88 13.57
CA ALA A 273 -15.14 -27.20 13.21
C ALA A 273 -16.67 -27.20 12.97
N SER A 274 -17.40 -26.28 13.62
CA SER A 274 -18.84 -26.06 13.44
C SER A 274 -19.25 -25.66 12.01
N LEU A 275 -18.28 -25.21 11.21
CA LEU A 275 -18.46 -24.77 9.83
C LEU A 275 -18.30 -25.89 8.79
N LYS A 276 -17.74 -27.06 9.18
CA LYS A 276 -17.42 -28.13 8.24
C LYS A 276 -18.66 -28.62 7.50
N GLY A 277 -18.57 -28.72 6.18
CA GLY A 277 -19.66 -29.19 5.32
C GLY A 277 -20.71 -28.14 4.96
N LYS A 278 -20.62 -26.92 5.51
CA LYS A 278 -21.52 -25.81 5.21
C LYS A 278 -20.93 -24.89 4.13
N VAL A 279 -21.80 -24.20 3.39
CA VAL A 279 -21.39 -22.98 2.68
C VAL A 279 -21.24 -21.88 3.73
N VAL A 280 -20.12 -21.16 3.74
CA VAL A 280 -19.87 -20.14 4.77
C VAL A 280 -19.66 -18.78 4.13
N LEU A 281 -20.43 -17.79 4.56
CA LEU A 281 -20.14 -16.39 4.30
C LEU A 281 -19.31 -15.83 5.46
N VAL A 282 -18.14 -15.29 5.17
CA VAL A 282 -17.34 -14.53 6.14
C VAL A 282 -17.48 -13.05 5.81
N ASP A 283 -18.10 -12.30 6.72
CA ASP A 283 -18.34 -10.86 6.58
C ASP A 283 -17.42 -10.06 7.49
N PHE A 284 -16.51 -9.29 6.89
CA PHE A 284 -15.64 -8.38 7.60
C PHE A 284 -16.30 -7.00 7.68
N TRP A 285 -16.50 -6.47 8.89
CA TRP A 285 -17.24 -5.23 9.11
C TRP A 285 -16.75 -4.46 10.35
N GLU A 286 -17.19 -3.20 10.47
CA GLU A 286 -16.96 -2.35 11.64
C GLU A 286 -18.25 -1.60 12.02
N THR A 287 -18.43 -1.24 13.29
CA THR A 287 -19.65 -0.52 13.73
C THR A 287 -19.82 0.85 13.07
N ALA A 288 -18.71 1.55 12.80
CA ALA A 288 -18.72 2.87 12.16
C ALA A 288 -18.81 2.83 10.62
N CYS A 289 -18.86 1.64 10.02
CA CYS A 289 -18.91 1.46 8.57
C CYS A 289 -20.34 1.63 8.06
N LEU A 290 -20.67 2.80 7.52
CA LEU A 290 -22.02 3.08 6.98
C LEU A 290 -22.50 2.06 5.94
N PRO A 291 -21.70 1.65 4.91
CA PRO A 291 -22.14 0.64 3.97
C PRO A 291 -22.37 -0.74 4.61
N CYS A 292 -21.59 -1.10 5.65
CA CYS A 292 -21.80 -2.34 6.39
C CYS A 292 -23.16 -2.34 7.09
N MET A 293 -23.50 -1.23 7.76
CA MET A 293 -24.79 -1.07 8.44
C MET A 293 -25.97 -1.11 7.46
N GLN A 294 -25.81 -0.55 6.25
CA GLN A 294 -26.82 -0.60 5.20
C GLN A 294 -27.04 -2.02 4.65
N GLN A 295 -26.00 -2.87 4.64
CA GLN A 295 -26.09 -4.24 4.14
C GLN A 295 -26.58 -5.24 5.18
N MET A 296 -26.37 -4.96 6.48
CA MET A 296 -26.67 -5.86 7.58
C MET A 296 -28.14 -6.37 7.59
N PRO A 297 -29.19 -5.53 7.38
CA PRO A 297 -30.56 -6.03 7.32
C PRO A 297 -30.78 -7.10 6.27
N ARG A 298 -30.16 -6.94 5.08
CA ARG A 298 -30.22 -7.94 4.01
C ARG A 298 -29.45 -9.21 4.36
N LEU A 299 -28.31 -9.08 5.04
CA LEU A 299 -27.57 -10.24 5.54
C LEU A 299 -28.38 -11.03 6.56
N ILE A 300 -29.11 -10.36 7.45
CA ILE A 300 -30.03 -11.00 8.41
C ILE A 300 -31.11 -11.80 7.68
N GLU A 301 -31.77 -11.21 6.68
CA GLU A 301 -32.78 -11.93 5.87
C GLU A 301 -32.20 -13.16 5.16
N LEU A 302 -31.00 -13.04 4.60
CA LEU A 302 -30.34 -14.15 3.91
C LEU A 302 -29.91 -15.24 4.90
N HIS A 303 -29.37 -14.88 6.05
CA HIS A 303 -29.02 -15.86 7.09
C HIS A 303 -30.26 -16.64 7.54
N GLU A 304 -31.36 -15.95 7.84
CA GLU A 304 -32.64 -16.57 8.20
C GLU A 304 -33.15 -17.53 7.11
N LYS A 305 -33.05 -17.13 5.84
CA LYS A 305 -33.48 -17.95 4.70
C LYS A 305 -32.64 -19.21 4.49
N TYR A 306 -31.33 -19.15 4.79
CA TYR A 306 -30.37 -20.19 4.38
C TYR A 306 -29.76 -21.01 5.52
N ARG A 307 -29.91 -20.60 6.78
CA ARG A 307 -29.31 -21.29 7.94
C ARG A 307 -29.68 -22.77 8.05
N ASP A 308 -30.91 -23.12 7.70
CA ASP A 308 -31.39 -24.51 7.73
C ASP A 308 -31.07 -25.29 6.44
N ARG A 309 -30.43 -24.64 5.46
CA ARG A 309 -30.05 -25.21 4.16
C ARG A 309 -28.56 -25.53 4.06
N GLY A 310 -27.86 -25.61 5.19
CA GLY A 310 -26.42 -25.88 5.24
C GLY A 310 -25.56 -24.68 4.88
N VAL A 311 -26.03 -23.46 5.18
CA VAL A 311 -25.28 -22.22 5.05
C VAL A 311 -25.06 -21.62 6.44
N GLU A 312 -23.87 -21.09 6.70
CA GLU A 312 -23.57 -20.36 7.94
C GLU A 312 -22.91 -19.02 7.63
N PHE A 313 -23.16 -18.02 8.47
CA PHE A 313 -22.50 -16.73 8.38
C PHE A 313 -21.51 -16.60 9.55
N VAL A 314 -20.39 -15.92 9.33
CA VAL A 314 -19.42 -15.60 10.37
C VAL A 314 -19.06 -14.13 10.21
N GLY A 315 -19.33 -13.33 11.24
CA GLY A 315 -18.87 -11.95 11.30
C GLY A 315 -17.42 -11.90 11.78
N VAL A 316 -16.58 -11.10 11.15
CA VAL A 316 -15.28 -10.69 11.68
C VAL A 316 -15.37 -9.19 11.93
N ALA A 317 -15.66 -8.83 13.18
CA ALA A 317 -15.88 -7.45 13.57
C ALA A 317 -14.55 -6.79 13.91
N CYS A 318 -14.20 -5.76 13.14
CA CYS A 318 -12.86 -5.20 13.06
C CYS A 318 -12.74 -3.82 13.74
N ASP A 319 -13.53 -3.53 14.77
CA ASP A 319 -13.41 -2.22 15.43
C ASP A 319 -12.02 -2.05 16.09
N PRO A 320 -11.40 -0.86 16.03
CA PRO A 320 -10.13 -0.60 16.71
C PRO A 320 -10.20 -0.81 18.24
N ASN A 321 -11.40 -0.72 18.81
CA ASN A 321 -11.68 -1.08 20.19
C ASN A 321 -12.72 -2.22 20.21
N PRO A 322 -12.31 -3.46 20.55
CA PRO A 322 -13.21 -4.62 20.68
C PRO A 322 -14.46 -4.37 21.53
N ALA A 323 -14.35 -3.55 22.58
CA ALA A 323 -15.48 -3.23 23.46
C ALA A 323 -16.62 -2.51 22.71
N THR A 324 -16.30 -1.78 21.64
CA THR A 324 -17.30 -1.12 20.78
C THR A 324 -18.18 -2.16 20.10
N THR A 325 -17.58 -3.17 19.47
CA THR A 325 -18.31 -4.28 18.85
C THR A 325 -19.15 -5.03 19.88
N VAL A 326 -18.56 -5.40 21.02
CA VAL A 326 -19.26 -6.16 22.08
C VAL A 326 -20.48 -5.41 22.59
N LYS A 327 -20.36 -4.10 22.79
CA LYS A 327 -21.49 -3.26 23.18
C LYS A 327 -22.56 -3.24 22.09
N PHE A 328 -22.15 -3.02 20.84
CA PHE A 328 -23.06 -2.98 19.70
C PHE A 328 -23.84 -4.29 19.55
N LEU A 329 -23.17 -5.45 19.50
CA LEU A 329 -23.85 -6.74 19.35
C LEU A 329 -24.84 -7.09 20.48
N LYS A 330 -24.70 -6.47 21.66
CA LYS A 330 -25.64 -6.64 22.79
C LYS A 330 -26.89 -5.76 22.69
N GLU A 331 -26.89 -4.73 21.85
CA GLU A 331 -28.03 -3.81 21.70
C GLU A 331 -29.12 -4.45 20.81
N LYS A 332 -30.24 -4.83 21.42
CA LYS A 332 -31.31 -5.63 20.78
C LYS A 332 -32.17 -4.91 19.72
N ASN A 333 -31.90 -3.63 19.43
CA ASN A 333 -32.77 -2.82 18.57
C ASN A 333 -32.01 -2.01 17.51
N ILE A 334 -30.84 -2.50 17.08
CA ILE A 334 -30.00 -1.80 16.11
C ILE A 334 -30.60 -1.84 14.70
N PHE A 335 -31.25 -2.94 14.31
CA PHE A 335 -31.82 -3.12 12.97
C PHE A 335 -33.33 -3.38 13.05
N ASP A 336 -34.09 -2.41 13.57
CA ASP A 336 -35.55 -2.47 13.73
C ASP A 336 -36.01 -3.73 14.49
N GLY A 337 -35.36 -4.00 15.62
CA GLY A 337 -35.63 -5.17 16.47
C GLY A 337 -34.96 -6.46 16.02
N LYS A 338 -34.18 -6.43 14.93
CA LYS A 338 -33.34 -7.55 14.49
C LYS A 338 -31.90 -7.38 14.97
N VAL A 339 -31.26 -8.52 15.24
CA VAL A 339 -29.84 -8.64 15.55
C VAL A 339 -29.22 -9.73 14.67
N PRO A 340 -27.96 -9.60 14.25
CA PRO A 340 -27.30 -10.63 13.47
C PRO A 340 -27.12 -11.89 14.33
N GLY A 341 -27.84 -12.97 13.98
CA GLY A 341 -27.97 -14.18 14.78
C GLY A 341 -26.91 -15.25 14.53
N TRP A 342 -25.75 -14.88 14.00
CA TRP A 342 -24.62 -15.75 13.68
C TRP A 342 -23.39 -15.39 14.52
N PRO A 343 -22.38 -16.27 14.64
CA PRO A 343 -21.20 -15.99 15.47
C PRO A 343 -20.37 -14.82 14.92
N HIS A 344 -19.81 -14.02 15.82
CA HIS A 344 -18.97 -12.87 15.50
C HIS A 344 -17.61 -12.99 16.18
N ILE A 345 -16.55 -13.20 15.42
CA ILE A 345 -15.18 -13.08 15.90
C ILE A 345 -14.91 -11.60 16.14
N VAL A 346 -14.55 -11.23 17.37
CA VAL A 346 -14.15 -9.87 17.72
C VAL A 346 -12.66 -9.71 17.44
N ASP A 347 -12.35 -9.08 16.32
CA ASP A 347 -10.98 -8.93 15.81
C ASP A 347 -10.47 -7.51 16.08
N ASN A 348 -9.36 -7.39 16.79
CA ASN A 348 -8.86 -6.09 17.21
C ASN A 348 -8.00 -5.44 16.10
N MET A 349 -8.59 -4.52 15.34
CA MET A 349 -7.91 -3.77 14.28
C MET A 349 -6.71 -2.95 14.77
N ALA A 350 -6.68 -2.54 16.04
CA ALA A 350 -5.50 -1.87 16.62
C ALA A 350 -4.40 -2.86 17.05
N ALA A 351 -4.71 -4.16 17.20
CA ALA A 351 -3.79 -5.18 17.69
C ALA A 351 -2.94 -5.86 16.61
N VAL A 352 -2.91 -5.34 15.37
CA VAL A 352 -2.02 -5.85 14.31
C VAL A 352 -0.59 -6.04 14.84
N LYS A 353 -0.16 -5.20 15.79
CA LYS A 353 1.18 -5.19 16.40
C LYS A 353 1.50 -6.36 17.35
N LYS A 354 0.54 -7.16 17.82
CA LYS A 354 0.73 -8.09 18.97
C LYS A 354 0.28 -9.54 18.71
N GLU A 355 -0.76 -9.75 17.92
CA GLU A 355 -1.30 -11.08 17.63
C GLU A 355 -1.74 -11.16 16.16
N PRO A 356 -1.77 -12.36 15.53
CA PRO A 356 -2.36 -12.53 14.22
C PRO A 356 -3.85 -12.19 14.28
N THR A 357 -4.21 -11.03 13.74
CA THR A 357 -5.61 -10.65 13.54
C THR A 357 -6.17 -11.33 12.30
N VAL A 358 -7.45 -11.69 12.30
CA VAL A 358 -8.07 -12.36 11.15
C VAL A 358 -8.06 -11.45 9.93
N HIS A 359 -8.41 -10.17 10.09
CA HIS A 359 -8.36 -9.19 9.00
C HIS A 359 -6.92 -9.02 8.46
N GLY A 360 -5.91 -9.06 9.33
CA GLY A 360 -4.50 -8.93 8.96
C GLY A 360 -4.02 -10.11 8.14
N LEU A 361 -4.37 -11.34 8.56
CA LEU A 361 -4.04 -12.58 7.85
C LEU A 361 -4.57 -12.64 6.41
N TYR A 362 -5.61 -11.88 6.09
CA TYR A 362 -6.23 -11.84 4.77
C TYR A 362 -6.21 -10.47 4.10
N GLY A 363 -5.44 -9.53 4.65
CA GLY A 363 -5.23 -8.21 4.05
C GLY A 363 -6.53 -7.41 3.90
N VAL A 364 -7.47 -7.55 4.83
CA VAL A 364 -8.75 -6.86 4.82
C VAL A 364 -8.64 -5.58 5.67
N TYR A 365 -8.62 -4.43 4.98
CA TYR A 365 -8.55 -3.10 5.59
C TYR A 365 -9.60 -2.13 5.02
N THR A 366 -10.57 -2.69 4.29
CA THR A 366 -11.65 -1.94 3.66
C THR A 366 -12.94 -2.70 3.90
N PHE A 367 -13.93 -2.03 4.47
CA PHE A 367 -15.18 -2.65 4.89
C PHE A 367 -16.37 -2.05 4.13
N PRO A 368 -17.41 -2.84 3.81
CA PRO A 368 -17.49 -4.29 4.02
C PRO A 368 -16.58 -5.06 3.04
N THR A 369 -16.13 -6.23 3.46
CA THR A 369 -15.50 -7.23 2.59
C THR A 369 -16.09 -8.59 2.92
N MET A 370 -16.59 -9.30 1.92
CA MET A 370 -17.18 -10.63 2.12
C MET A 370 -16.44 -11.70 1.33
N PHE A 371 -16.14 -12.81 2.00
CA PHE A 371 -15.60 -14.03 1.41
C PHE A 371 -16.65 -15.13 1.45
N LEU A 372 -16.69 -15.95 0.40
CA LEU A 372 -17.58 -17.11 0.33
C LEU A 372 -16.75 -18.39 0.31
N ILE A 373 -17.09 -19.32 1.19
CA ILE A 373 -16.46 -20.64 1.35
C ILE A 373 -17.47 -21.71 0.96
N GLY A 374 -17.03 -22.69 0.18
CA GLY A 374 -17.84 -23.83 -0.21
C GLY A 374 -17.93 -24.90 0.87
N LYS A 375 -18.86 -25.85 0.68
CA LYS A 375 -19.06 -27.02 1.56
C LYS A 375 -17.82 -27.89 1.75
N ASP A 376 -16.88 -27.82 0.80
CA ASP A 376 -15.60 -28.53 0.86
C ASP A 376 -14.50 -27.76 1.65
N GLY A 377 -14.85 -26.64 2.28
CA GLY A 377 -13.95 -25.81 3.07
C GLY A 377 -13.05 -24.89 2.24
N ARG A 378 -13.25 -24.81 0.91
CA ARG A 378 -12.45 -23.96 0.03
C ARG A 378 -13.10 -22.62 -0.18
N VAL A 379 -12.29 -21.56 -0.20
CA VAL A 379 -12.77 -20.24 -0.58
C VAL A 379 -13.13 -20.22 -2.07
N ILE A 380 -14.38 -19.90 -2.36
CA ILE A 380 -14.94 -19.72 -3.70
C ILE A 380 -14.66 -18.29 -4.18
N SER A 381 -14.82 -17.30 -3.30
CA SER A 381 -14.70 -15.89 -3.63
C SER A 381 -14.10 -15.09 -2.47
N THR A 382 -13.29 -14.07 -2.82
CA THR A 382 -12.74 -13.08 -1.88
C THR A 382 -13.28 -11.67 -2.14
N ALA A 383 -14.34 -11.56 -2.93
CA ALA A 383 -14.93 -10.30 -3.36
C ALA A 383 -16.44 -10.44 -3.61
N THR A 384 -17.10 -11.28 -2.82
CA THR A 384 -18.56 -11.43 -2.87
C THR A 384 -19.20 -10.10 -2.47
N ASN A 385 -20.30 -9.74 -3.13
CA ASN A 385 -21.03 -8.51 -2.85
C ASN A 385 -22.49 -8.84 -2.56
N ILE A 386 -23.17 -7.96 -1.82
CA ILE A 386 -24.53 -8.22 -1.33
C ILE A 386 -25.55 -8.44 -2.46
N LEU A 387 -25.31 -7.87 -3.64
CA LEU A 387 -26.22 -7.96 -4.79
C LEU A 387 -26.12 -9.32 -5.50
N THR A 388 -24.96 -9.97 -5.46
CA THR A 388 -24.73 -11.29 -6.09
C THR A 388 -24.74 -12.44 -5.10
N LEU A 389 -24.63 -12.14 -3.79
CA LEU A 389 -24.46 -13.12 -2.72
C LEU A 389 -25.46 -14.27 -2.77
N GLU A 390 -26.75 -13.98 -2.95
CA GLU A 390 -27.79 -15.01 -2.97
C GLU A 390 -27.59 -16.03 -4.11
N ASN A 391 -27.25 -15.54 -5.30
CA ASN A 391 -26.95 -16.40 -6.45
C ASN A 391 -25.68 -17.22 -6.23
N GLU A 392 -24.66 -16.63 -5.60
CA GLU A 392 -23.41 -17.33 -5.26
C GLU A 392 -23.64 -18.43 -4.21
N ILE A 393 -24.50 -18.18 -3.21
CA ILE A 393 -24.92 -19.18 -2.21
C ILE A 393 -25.64 -20.35 -2.89
N GLU A 394 -26.63 -20.09 -3.73
CA GLU A 394 -27.37 -21.16 -4.44
C GLU A 394 -26.43 -21.98 -5.34
N ALA A 395 -25.52 -21.32 -6.04
CA ALA A 395 -24.51 -21.99 -6.84
C ALA A 395 -23.59 -22.88 -5.98
N ALA A 396 -23.10 -22.36 -4.84
CA ALA A 396 -22.25 -23.11 -3.91
C ALA A 396 -22.98 -24.31 -3.28
N LEU A 397 -24.27 -24.18 -2.98
CA LEU A 397 -25.11 -25.28 -2.48
C LEU A 397 -25.29 -26.38 -3.53
N ALA A 398 -25.37 -26.03 -4.81
CA ALA A 398 -25.52 -26.99 -5.91
C ALA A 398 -24.24 -27.80 -6.20
N VAL A 399 -23.07 -27.35 -5.77
CA VAL A 399 -21.80 -28.06 -6.00
C VAL A 399 -21.78 -29.42 -5.28
N LYS A 400 -21.44 -30.46 -6.03
CA LYS A 400 -21.14 -31.80 -5.48
C LYS A 400 -19.65 -31.88 -5.12
N ILE A 401 -19.34 -32.36 -3.91
CA ILE A 401 -17.97 -32.52 -3.45
C ILE A 401 -17.37 -33.76 -4.14
N ASP A 402 -16.26 -33.59 -4.87
CA ASP A 402 -15.49 -34.73 -5.40
C ASP A 402 -14.60 -35.30 -4.29
N PRO A 403 -14.86 -36.54 -3.81
CA PRO A 403 -14.08 -37.15 -2.73
C PRO A 403 -12.62 -37.43 -3.10
N ARG A 404 -12.24 -37.34 -4.38
CA ARG A 404 -10.87 -37.55 -4.85
C ARG A 404 -10.03 -36.26 -4.90
N ARG A 405 -10.62 -35.10 -4.60
CA ARG A 405 -9.86 -33.83 -4.54
C ARG A 405 -8.86 -33.88 -3.39
N LYS A 406 -7.59 -33.52 -3.70
CA LYS A 406 -6.54 -33.32 -2.69
C LYS A 406 -7.00 -32.33 -1.63
N PRO A 407 -6.64 -32.47 -0.34
CA PRO A 407 -6.98 -31.50 0.70
C PRO A 407 -6.59 -30.06 0.33
N PRO A 408 -7.33 -29.04 0.76
CA PRO A 408 -6.93 -27.66 0.56
C PRO A 408 -5.61 -27.37 1.28
N ILE A 409 -4.81 -26.47 0.70
CA ILE A 409 -3.57 -26.00 1.33
C ILE A 409 -3.93 -24.83 2.24
N ARG A 410 -3.28 -24.74 3.40
CA ARG A 410 -3.44 -23.60 4.31
C ARG A 410 -2.44 -22.49 3.93
N PRO A 411 -2.88 -21.22 3.90
CA PRO A 411 -1.99 -20.08 3.66
C PRO A 411 -0.88 -19.97 4.71
N GLU A 412 0.17 -19.21 4.37
CA GLU A 412 1.28 -18.94 5.29
C GLU A 412 0.79 -18.23 6.57
N THR A 413 1.25 -18.72 7.72
CA THR A 413 0.95 -18.11 9.03
C THR A 413 2.01 -17.09 9.41
N ILE A 414 1.65 -16.12 10.25
CA ILE A 414 2.58 -15.09 10.72
C ILE A 414 3.78 -15.77 11.42
N PRO A 415 5.03 -15.54 10.96
CA PRO A 415 6.21 -16.02 11.66
C PRO A 415 6.27 -15.39 13.05
N SER A 416 6.64 -16.15 14.07
CA SER A 416 6.90 -15.57 15.39
C SER A 416 8.01 -14.52 15.29
N PRO A 417 7.88 -13.35 15.94
CA PRO A 417 8.92 -12.33 15.88
C PRO A 417 10.25 -12.92 16.36
N PRO A 418 11.38 -12.51 15.76
CA PRO A 418 12.70 -12.97 16.22
C PRO A 418 12.84 -12.62 17.70
N LYS A 419 13.32 -13.59 18.50
CA LYS A 419 13.57 -13.38 19.92
C LYS A 419 14.52 -12.18 20.06
N ALA A 420 14.15 -11.23 20.93
CA ALA A 420 15.06 -10.15 21.29
C ALA A 420 16.28 -10.77 21.97
N ASN A 421 17.45 -10.64 21.34
CA ASN A 421 18.74 -10.91 21.96
C ASN A 421 19.20 -9.69 22.75
#